data_AF-A0A6P1JCU0-F1
#
_entry.id   AF-A0A6P1JCU0-F1
#
_cell.length_a   1.000
_cell.length_b   1.000
_cell.length_c   1.000
_cell.angle_alpha   90.00
_cell.angle_beta   90.00
_cell.angle_gamma   90.00
#
_symmetry.space_group_name_H-M   'P 1'
#
loop_
_entity.id
_entity.type
_entity.pdbx_description
1 polymer ?
#
loop_
_entity_poly.entity_id
_entity_poly.type
_entity_poly.pdbx_seq_one_letter_code
_entity_poly.pdbx_strand_id
1 'polypeptide(L)'
;MPPRTARTLGIVLAVLGLVAVIVAIVLLVRPADGAGAPTSTPVAPSASAAAAPSTAPTEAATTGPAAETTAPAADAPSAASPTEGVVASAAPESAAAAVLSFTASPATIDCAGDRTASVPVALSWQTEGGVAARLAVGTTDAQSGDPVDLSVTGYSALSVPCRDAETLITLAVESPDGTLTQRTLVLTTD
;
A
#
# COMPACT_ATOMS: atom_id res chain seq x y z
N MET A 1 34.78 -25.74 14.46
CA MET A 1 33.74 -25.18 13.58
C MET A 1 32.42 -25.81 13.96
N PRO A 2 31.47 -25.06 14.56
CA PRO A 2 30.17 -25.61 14.94
C PRO A 2 29.41 -26.06 13.69
N PRO A 3 28.77 -27.23 13.69
CA PRO A 3 28.02 -27.72 12.53
C PRO A 3 26.90 -26.72 12.22
N ARG A 4 26.78 -26.34 10.93
CA ARG A 4 25.83 -25.33 10.44
C ARG A 4 24.39 -25.59 10.91
N THR A 5 24.04 -26.84 11.17
CA THR A 5 22.76 -27.32 11.70
C THR A 5 22.41 -26.77 13.10
N ALA A 6 23.39 -26.56 13.97
CA ALA A 6 23.17 -26.04 15.32
C ALA A 6 22.79 -24.54 15.31
N ARG A 7 23.27 -23.78 14.31
CA ARG A 7 22.90 -22.37 14.14
C ARG A 7 21.46 -22.22 13.65
N THR A 8 21.02 -23.08 12.73
CA THR A 8 19.64 -23.06 12.22
C THR A 8 18.63 -23.38 13.32
N LEU A 9 18.93 -24.36 14.19
CA LEU A 9 18.06 -24.72 15.30
C LEU A 9 17.93 -23.58 16.34
N GLY A 10 19.04 -22.89 16.64
CA GLY A 10 19.04 -21.73 17.55
C GLY A 10 18.21 -20.56 17.01
N ILE A 11 18.28 -20.31 15.70
CA ILE A 11 17.49 -19.25 15.05
C ILE A 11 16.00 -19.60 15.08
N VAL A 12 15.63 -20.85 14.78
CA VAL A 12 14.22 -21.29 14.80
C VAL A 12 13.62 -21.17 16.20
N LEU A 13 14.37 -21.54 17.25
CA LEU A 13 13.93 -21.40 18.64
C LEU A 13 13.79 -19.93 19.06
N ALA A 14 14.69 -19.06 18.60
CA ALA A 14 14.61 -17.62 18.87
C ALA A 14 13.38 -16.98 18.18
N VAL A 15 13.08 -17.37 16.94
CA VAL A 15 11.90 -16.89 16.20
C VAL A 15 10.61 -17.38 16.88
N LEU A 16 10.54 -18.65 17.28
CA LEU A 16 9.40 -19.19 18.04
C LEU A 16 9.17 -18.46 19.36
N GLY A 17 10.24 -18.15 20.09
CA GLY A 17 10.17 -17.36 21.32
C GLY A 17 9.63 -15.94 21.08
N LEU A 18 10.12 -15.27 20.04
CA LEU A 18 9.64 -13.93 19.66
C LEU A 18 8.15 -13.94 19.31
N VAL A 19 7.70 -14.92 18.52
CA VAL A 19 6.28 -15.06 18.15
C VAL A 19 5.40 -15.26 19.39
N ALA A 20 5.82 -16.10 20.34
CA ALA A 20 5.09 -16.31 21.58
C ALA A 20 4.97 -15.02 22.42
N VAL A 21 6.04 -14.22 22.49
CA VAL A 21 6.04 -12.93 23.20
C VAL A 21 5.09 -11.93 22.52
N ILE A 22 5.09 -11.86 21.19
CA ILE A 22 4.19 -10.98 20.44
C ILE A 22 2.73 -11.38 20.69
N VAL A 23 2.40 -12.67 20.66
CA VAL A 23 1.05 -13.16 20.96
C VAL A 23 0.63 -12.79 22.38
N ALA A 24 1.51 -12.94 23.36
CA ALA A 24 1.22 -12.55 24.75
C ALA A 24 0.95 -11.03 24.88
N ILE A 25 1.72 -10.18 24.19
CA ILE A 25 1.49 -8.73 24.18
C ILE A 25 0.15 -8.39 23.52
N VAL A 26 -0.19 -9.03 22.40
CA VAL A 26 -1.49 -8.83 21.73
C VAL A 26 -2.66 -9.25 22.64
N LEU A 27 -2.51 -10.33 23.40
CA LEU A 27 -3.51 -10.76 24.38
C LEU A 27 -3.62 -9.82 25.58
N LEU A 28 -2.55 -9.15 25.98
CA LEU A 28 -2.58 -8.12 27.04
C LEU A 28 -3.19 -6.79 26.55
N VAL A 29 -3.01 -6.45 25.27
CA VAL A 29 -3.53 -5.21 24.67
C VAL A 29 -4.99 -5.37 24.22
N ARG A 30 -5.47 -6.60 23.97
CA ARG A 30 -6.89 -6.84 23.76
C ARG A 30 -7.62 -6.76 25.12
N PRO A 31 -8.59 -5.85 25.29
CA PRO A 31 -9.40 -5.83 26.50
C PRO A 31 -10.11 -7.16 26.64
N ALA A 32 -9.99 -7.77 27.82
CA ALA A 32 -10.73 -8.97 28.17
C ALA A 32 -12.23 -8.61 28.21
N ASP A 33 -12.96 -8.93 27.15
CA ASP A 33 -14.42 -8.96 27.18
C ASP A 33 -14.88 -10.05 28.17
N GLY A 34 -14.95 -9.65 29.43
CA GLY A 34 -16.04 -9.95 30.35
C GLY A 34 -16.29 -11.42 30.69
N ALA A 35 -15.68 -11.86 31.80
CA ALA A 35 -16.33 -12.82 32.67
C ALA A 35 -17.27 -12.09 33.64
N GLY A 36 -18.58 -12.36 33.53
CA GLY A 36 -19.50 -12.39 34.67
C GLY A 36 -20.60 -11.31 34.74
N ALA A 37 -21.86 -11.75 34.61
CA ALA A 37 -22.91 -11.51 35.62
C ALA A 37 -24.16 -12.40 35.40
N PRO A 38 -24.87 -12.81 36.47
CA PRO A 38 -25.95 -13.81 36.46
C PRO A 38 -27.36 -13.18 36.38
N THR A 39 -28.28 -13.73 35.56
CA THR A 39 -29.73 -13.55 35.80
C THR A 39 -30.59 -14.59 35.11
N SER A 40 -31.67 -14.94 35.82
CA SER A 40 -32.61 -16.04 35.64
C SER A 40 -33.51 -16.00 34.38
N THR A 41 -34.07 -17.18 34.12
CA THR A 41 -35.38 -17.46 33.48
C THR A 41 -35.40 -17.66 31.96
N PRO A 42 -35.50 -18.91 31.48
CA PRO A 42 -35.95 -19.17 30.12
C PRO A 42 -37.48 -19.10 30.05
N VAL A 43 -38.02 -18.05 29.41
CA VAL A 43 -39.37 -18.07 28.84
C VAL A 43 -39.23 -18.50 27.37
N ALA A 44 -39.75 -19.68 27.07
CA ALA A 44 -39.96 -20.15 25.71
C ALA A 44 -40.99 -19.27 24.99
N PRO A 45 -40.85 -19.13 23.66
CA PRO A 45 -42.00 -19.47 22.85
C PRO A 45 -41.67 -20.43 21.70
N SER A 46 -42.67 -21.26 21.47
CA SER A 46 -42.83 -22.26 20.42
C SER A 46 -42.56 -21.77 19.00
N ALA A 47 -41.95 -22.68 18.25
CA ALA A 47 -42.28 -23.13 16.89
C ALA A 47 -42.82 -22.11 15.86
N SER A 48 -42.11 -22.01 14.73
CA SER A 48 -42.71 -22.32 13.43
C SER A 48 -41.62 -22.61 12.39
N ALA A 49 -41.80 -23.72 11.68
CA ALA A 49 -40.92 -24.21 10.62
C ALA A 49 -41.21 -23.53 9.28
N ALA A 50 -40.18 -23.35 8.43
CA ALA A 50 -40.34 -23.34 6.97
C ALA A 50 -38.97 -23.49 6.24
N ALA A 51 -38.80 -24.67 5.63
CA ALA A 51 -38.20 -25.01 4.32
C ALA A 51 -36.84 -24.44 3.82
N ALA A 52 -36.06 -25.38 3.27
CA ALA A 52 -34.82 -25.37 2.49
C ALA A 52 -34.88 -24.53 1.16
N PRO A 53 -33.86 -24.45 0.25
CA PRO A 53 -32.69 -25.32 0.07
C PRO A 53 -31.32 -24.69 -0.28
N SER A 54 -30.36 -25.62 -0.33
CA SER A 54 -28.97 -25.59 -0.79
C SER A 54 -28.76 -25.15 -2.24
N THR A 55 -27.72 -24.37 -2.52
CA THR A 55 -26.93 -24.45 -3.77
C THR A 55 -25.49 -24.01 -3.55
N ALA A 56 -24.55 -24.95 -3.74
CA ALA A 56 -23.13 -24.71 -3.88
C ALA A 56 -22.81 -24.24 -5.31
N PRO A 57 -21.79 -23.39 -5.53
CA PRO A 57 -21.19 -23.22 -6.84
C PRO A 57 -20.02 -24.20 -7.04
N THR A 58 -20.21 -25.02 -8.06
CA THR A 58 -19.32 -26.02 -8.67
C THR A 58 -18.08 -25.39 -9.33
N GLU A 59 -16.92 -26.04 -9.15
CA GLU A 59 -15.71 -25.85 -9.95
C GLU A 59 -15.97 -26.17 -11.44
N ALA A 60 -15.51 -25.29 -12.33
CA ALA A 60 -15.39 -25.62 -13.75
C ALA A 60 -13.91 -25.50 -14.17
N ALA A 61 -13.27 -26.66 -14.30
CA ALA A 61 -12.05 -26.82 -15.08
C ALA A 61 -12.37 -26.69 -16.58
N THR A 62 -11.47 -26.10 -17.36
CA THR A 62 -11.43 -26.32 -18.81
C THR A 62 -9.98 -26.40 -19.28
N THR A 63 -9.70 -27.51 -19.92
CA THR A 63 -8.48 -27.98 -20.57
C THR A 63 -8.38 -27.50 -22.02
N GLY A 64 -7.18 -27.05 -22.43
CA GLY A 64 -6.56 -27.19 -23.78
C GLY A 64 -7.25 -26.53 -25.00
N PRO A 65 -6.57 -26.35 -26.16
CA PRO A 65 -5.44 -27.13 -26.68
C PRO A 65 -4.23 -26.32 -27.22
N ALA A 66 -3.19 -27.06 -27.58
CA ALA A 66 -1.93 -26.63 -28.20
C ALA A 66 -2.05 -26.36 -29.72
N ALA A 67 -1.14 -25.52 -30.24
CA ALA A 67 -0.67 -25.48 -31.64
C ALA A 67 0.76 -24.86 -31.62
N GLU A 68 1.81 -25.66 -31.71
CA GLU A 68 2.55 -26.04 -32.93
C GLU A 68 3.24 -24.87 -33.68
N THR A 69 4.55 -24.78 -33.43
CA THR A 69 5.68 -24.71 -34.38
C THR A 69 5.48 -24.00 -35.73
N THR A 70 6.33 -23.01 -36.04
CA THR A 70 7.26 -23.01 -37.21
C THR A 70 8.22 -21.81 -37.14
N ALA A 71 9.52 -22.08 -37.02
CA ALA A 71 10.59 -21.23 -37.57
C ALA A 71 10.90 -21.76 -38.98
N PRO A 72 11.30 -20.93 -39.97
CA PRO A 72 12.75 -20.75 -40.16
C PRO A 72 13.19 -19.41 -40.79
N ALA A 73 14.52 -19.32 -40.91
CA ALA A 73 15.31 -18.62 -41.92
C ALA A 73 15.82 -17.20 -41.60
N ALA A 74 17.13 -17.17 -41.35
CA ALA A 74 18.01 -16.04 -41.51
C ALA A 74 18.14 -15.64 -42.98
N ASP A 75 18.23 -14.34 -43.25
CA ASP A 75 19.19 -13.76 -44.19
C ASP A 75 19.25 -12.24 -43.97
N ALA A 76 20.47 -11.73 -43.84
CA ALA A 76 20.82 -10.31 -43.92
C ALA A 76 21.44 -10.05 -45.31
N PRO A 77 21.94 -8.84 -45.63
CA PRO A 77 21.35 -7.51 -45.58
C PRO A 77 21.17 -6.94 -47.02
N SER A 78 20.40 -5.87 -47.19
CA SER A 78 20.56 -5.00 -48.37
C SER A 78 20.17 -3.57 -48.06
N ALA A 79 21.13 -2.68 -48.28
CA ALA A 79 21.00 -1.24 -48.24
C ALA A 79 20.27 -0.72 -49.49
N ALA A 80 19.32 0.19 -49.31
CA ALA A 80 18.93 1.17 -50.30
C ALA A 80 18.43 2.45 -49.61
N SER A 81 18.89 3.57 -50.16
CA SER A 81 18.89 4.97 -49.71
C SER A 81 17.49 5.64 -49.62
N PRO A 82 17.39 6.91 -49.15
CA PRO A 82 16.26 7.43 -48.40
C PRO A 82 15.13 7.93 -49.29
N THR A 83 13.90 7.61 -48.91
CA THR A 83 12.71 8.27 -49.45
C THR A 83 12.02 8.99 -48.30
N GLU A 84 11.86 10.30 -48.51
CA GLU A 84 11.04 11.28 -47.80
C GLU A 84 10.18 10.72 -46.66
N GLY A 85 10.60 11.06 -45.44
CA GLY A 85 9.90 10.73 -44.21
C GLY A 85 8.49 11.30 -44.23
N VAL A 86 7.54 10.40 -44.38
CA VAL A 86 6.18 10.52 -43.87
C VAL A 86 6.25 11.22 -42.51
N VAL A 87 5.61 12.38 -42.42
CA VAL A 87 5.38 13.06 -41.15
C VAL A 87 4.54 12.10 -40.32
N ALA A 88 5.19 11.31 -39.46
CA ALA A 88 4.52 10.50 -38.47
C ALA A 88 3.68 11.46 -37.66
N SER A 89 2.35 11.35 -37.82
CA SER A 89 1.39 12.06 -37.00
C SER A 89 1.76 11.75 -35.55
N ALA A 90 2.30 12.74 -34.84
CA ALA A 90 2.70 12.58 -33.45
C ALA A 90 1.49 12.05 -32.70
N ALA A 91 1.61 10.82 -32.17
CA ALA A 91 0.67 10.32 -31.20
C ALA A 91 0.58 11.37 -30.07
N PRO A 92 -0.61 11.61 -29.49
CA PRO A 92 -0.73 12.58 -28.40
C PRO A 92 0.30 12.22 -27.34
N GLU A 93 1.24 13.13 -27.05
CA GLU A 93 2.20 12.92 -25.97
C GLU A 93 1.37 12.72 -24.69
N SER A 94 1.43 11.50 -24.14
CA SER A 94 0.90 11.19 -22.81
C SER A 94 1.50 12.24 -21.86
N ALA A 95 0.66 13.14 -21.33
CA ALA A 95 1.12 14.20 -20.46
C ALA A 95 1.83 13.56 -19.26
N ALA A 96 3.13 13.84 -19.11
CA ALA A 96 3.93 13.22 -18.06
C ALA A 96 3.40 13.61 -16.67
N ALA A 97 3.34 12.65 -15.75
CA ALA A 97 2.91 12.91 -14.38
C ALA A 97 3.89 13.85 -13.66
N ALA A 98 3.36 14.87 -12.98
CA ALA A 98 4.14 15.86 -12.23
C ALA A 98 3.49 16.23 -10.89
N VAL A 99 4.32 16.52 -9.89
CA VAL A 99 3.92 17.11 -8.60
C VAL A 99 4.34 18.58 -8.59
N LEU A 100 3.41 19.45 -8.96
CA LEU A 100 3.64 20.89 -9.11
C LEU A 100 3.89 21.55 -7.74
N SER A 101 3.06 21.24 -6.75
CA SER A 101 3.22 21.69 -5.37
C SER A 101 2.87 20.59 -4.38
N PHE A 102 3.56 20.60 -3.24
CA PHE A 102 3.28 19.72 -2.11
C PHE A 102 3.71 20.41 -0.83
N THR A 103 2.74 20.70 0.05
CA THR A 103 2.93 21.50 1.25
C THR A 103 2.17 20.91 2.43
N ALA A 104 2.59 21.27 3.64
CA ALA A 104 1.95 20.89 4.89
C ALA A 104 1.60 22.12 5.73
N SER A 105 0.52 22.01 6.51
CA SER A 105 0.08 23.01 7.47
C SER A 105 -0.27 22.33 8.80
N PRO A 106 0.43 22.66 9.90
CA PRO A 106 1.59 23.56 9.96
C PRO A 106 2.84 22.96 9.29
N ALA A 107 3.80 23.79 8.88
CA ALA A 107 5.08 23.34 8.30
C ALA A 107 6.11 22.92 9.36
N THR A 108 5.96 23.43 10.57
CA THR A 108 6.74 23.09 11.76
C THR A 108 5.75 22.72 12.87
N ILE A 109 6.07 21.66 13.60
CA ILE A 109 5.21 21.11 14.63
C ILE A 109 5.68 21.63 15.98
N ASP A 110 4.86 22.47 16.62
CA ASP A 110 5.08 22.89 18.00
C ASP A 110 4.50 21.83 18.93
N CYS A 111 5.38 21.15 19.66
CA CYS A 111 5.02 20.09 20.59
C CYS A 111 4.79 20.60 22.02
N ALA A 112 5.01 21.89 22.29
CA ALA A 112 4.95 22.50 23.62
C ALA A 112 5.76 21.71 24.69
N GLY A 113 6.83 21.03 24.27
CA GLY A 113 7.65 20.17 25.12
C GLY A 113 7.07 18.78 25.46
N ASP A 114 5.87 18.44 24.98
CA ASP A 114 5.26 17.12 25.19
C ASP A 114 5.63 16.13 24.08
N ARG A 115 6.61 15.27 24.37
CA ARG A 115 7.08 14.21 23.44
C ARG A 115 6.07 13.07 23.23
N THR A 116 5.02 12.99 24.04
CA THR A 116 3.98 11.96 23.90
C THR A 116 2.80 12.41 23.06
N ALA A 117 2.68 13.71 22.81
CA ALA A 117 1.63 14.30 21.99
C ALA A 117 1.74 13.92 20.50
N SER A 118 0.65 14.17 19.78
CA SER A 118 0.63 14.12 18.32
C SER A 118 -0.19 15.29 17.79
N VAL A 119 0.29 15.90 16.72
CA VAL A 119 -0.27 17.13 16.15
C VAL A 119 -0.89 16.80 14.79
N PRO A 120 -2.15 17.21 14.54
CA PRO A 120 -2.76 17.02 13.23
C PRO A 120 -2.09 17.91 12.19
N VAL A 121 -1.84 17.34 11.01
CA VAL A 121 -1.23 18.04 9.88
C VAL A 121 -2.13 17.91 8.66
N ALA A 122 -2.44 19.04 8.04
CA ALA A 122 -3.11 19.09 6.75
C ALA A 122 -2.05 19.15 5.64
N LEU A 123 -2.16 18.27 4.66
CA LEU A 123 -1.35 18.29 3.44
C LEU A 123 -2.16 18.89 2.30
N SER A 124 -1.50 19.57 1.38
CA SER A 124 -2.09 20.01 0.13
C SER A 124 -1.13 19.81 -1.02
N TRP A 125 -1.66 19.45 -2.19
CA TRP A 125 -0.85 19.22 -3.37
C TRP A 125 -1.55 19.71 -4.64
N GLN A 126 -0.74 19.92 -5.67
CA GLN A 126 -1.19 20.09 -7.05
C GLN A 126 -0.37 19.18 -7.95
N THR A 127 -1.07 18.47 -8.83
CA THR A 127 -0.50 17.45 -9.69
C THR A 127 -1.03 17.60 -11.11
N GLU A 128 -0.28 17.10 -12.08
CA GLU A 128 -0.66 17.08 -13.50
C GLU A 128 -0.32 15.73 -14.10
N GLY A 129 -1.05 15.30 -15.15
CA GLY A 129 -0.73 14.08 -15.92
C GLY A 129 -0.82 12.76 -15.15
N GLY A 130 -1.31 12.77 -13.91
CA GLY A 130 -1.43 11.60 -13.04
C GLY A 130 -2.78 10.89 -13.12
N VAL A 131 -2.78 9.57 -12.98
CA VAL A 131 -3.99 8.73 -12.90
C VAL A 131 -4.20 8.12 -11.51
N ALA A 132 -3.15 8.02 -10.71
CA ALA A 132 -3.20 7.58 -9.32
C ALA A 132 -2.17 8.33 -8.48
N ALA A 133 -2.40 8.40 -7.16
CA ALA A 133 -1.41 8.88 -6.21
C ALA A 133 -1.27 7.96 -5.00
N ARG A 134 -0.09 8.01 -4.41
CA ARG A 134 0.26 7.30 -3.18
C ARG A 134 0.93 8.25 -2.20
N LEU A 135 0.59 8.12 -0.93
CA LEU A 135 1.17 8.90 0.16
C LEU A 135 1.85 7.96 1.15
N ALA A 136 3.14 8.17 1.37
CA ALA A 136 3.90 7.44 2.38
C ALA A 136 4.42 8.39 3.46
N VAL A 137 4.45 7.89 4.69
CA VAL A 137 4.89 8.64 5.88
C VAL A 137 6.07 7.90 6.52
N GLY A 138 7.08 8.65 6.96
CA GLY A 138 8.31 8.14 7.54
C GLY A 138 9.33 7.61 6.52
N THR A 139 9.09 7.78 5.22
CA THR A 139 9.95 7.24 4.16
C THR A 139 9.99 8.16 2.93
N THR A 140 11.10 8.10 2.18
CA THR A 140 11.25 8.74 0.86
C THR A 140 10.69 7.89 -0.29
N ASP A 141 10.20 6.68 0.01
CA ASP A 141 9.65 5.76 -0.98
C ASP A 141 8.11 5.72 -0.87
N ALA A 142 7.44 6.29 -1.86
CA ALA A 142 5.97 6.30 -1.90
C ALA A 142 5.34 5.04 -2.51
N GLN A 143 6.13 4.06 -2.98
CA GLN A 143 5.58 2.77 -3.42
C GLN A 143 4.97 1.99 -2.26
N SER A 144 5.59 2.11 -1.10
CA SER A 144 5.08 1.54 0.16
C SER A 144 3.89 2.30 0.77
N GLY A 145 3.46 3.41 0.16
CA GLY A 145 2.41 4.29 0.67
C GLY A 145 0.98 3.85 0.36
N ASP A 146 0.05 4.48 1.07
CA ASP A 146 -1.39 4.28 0.91
C ASP A 146 -1.91 5.03 -0.34
N PRO A 147 -2.87 4.46 -1.09
CA PRO A 147 -3.48 5.14 -2.22
C PRO A 147 -4.28 6.36 -1.73
N VAL A 148 -4.14 7.49 -2.44
CA VAL A 148 -4.89 8.73 -2.20
C VAL A 148 -5.55 9.24 -3.46
N ASP A 149 -6.69 9.92 -3.31
CA ASP A 149 -7.44 10.49 -4.42
C ASP A 149 -6.76 11.79 -4.92
N LEU A 150 -6.47 11.85 -6.21
CA LEU A 150 -5.83 13.01 -6.85
C LEU A 150 -6.73 14.26 -6.90
N SER A 151 -8.05 14.06 -6.90
CA SER A 151 -9.06 15.13 -6.93
C SER A 151 -9.17 15.86 -5.58
N VAL A 152 -8.68 15.24 -4.52
CA VAL A 152 -8.63 15.84 -3.18
C VAL A 152 -7.41 16.76 -3.12
N THR A 153 -7.63 18.06 -3.01
CA THR A 153 -6.54 19.05 -2.89
C THR A 153 -6.02 19.21 -1.46
N GLY A 154 -6.62 18.52 -0.48
CA GLY A 154 -6.32 18.64 0.94
C GLY A 154 -6.53 17.35 1.72
N TYR A 155 -5.51 16.85 2.41
CA TYR A 155 -5.55 15.64 3.22
C TYR A 155 -5.25 15.95 4.68
N SER A 156 -6.23 15.73 5.57
CA SER A 156 -6.15 16.10 6.99
C SER A 156 -6.17 14.92 7.96
N ALA A 157 -6.02 13.69 7.46
CA ALA A 157 -6.02 12.49 8.30
C ALA A 157 -4.63 12.15 8.88
N LEU A 158 -3.62 13.02 8.67
CA LEU A 158 -2.27 12.79 9.15
C LEU A 158 -2.09 13.34 10.57
N SER A 159 -1.50 12.52 11.42
CA SER A 159 -1.10 12.90 12.78
C SER A 159 0.41 12.69 12.92
N VAL A 160 1.15 13.77 13.15
CA VAL A 160 2.62 13.73 13.32
C VAL A 160 2.95 13.62 14.80
N PRO A 161 3.75 12.63 15.20
CA PRO A 161 4.12 12.46 16.60
C PRO A 161 5.26 13.36 17.05
N CYS A 162 5.17 13.89 18.27
CA CYS A 162 6.17 14.79 18.85
C CYS A 162 7.46 14.12 19.33
N ARG A 163 7.49 12.79 19.37
CA ARG A 163 8.68 12.01 19.73
C ARG A 163 9.78 12.07 18.68
N ASP A 164 9.41 12.28 17.43
CA ASP A 164 10.31 12.24 16.28
C ASP A 164 10.77 13.67 15.95
N ALA A 165 12.08 13.88 15.74
CA ALA A 165 12.62 15.20 15.40
C ALA A 165 12.18 15.67 14.00
N GLU A 166 12.01 14.71 13.09
CA GLU A 166 11.58 14.95 11.73
C GLU A 166 10.62 13.85 11.28
N THR A 167 9.66 14.20 10.43
CA THR A 167 8.78 13.26 9.74
C THR A 167 8.85 13.51 8.25
N LEU A 168 9.27 12.49 7.51
CA LEU A 168 9.27 12.49 6.05
C LEU A 168 7.88 12.14 5.53
N ILE A 169 7.39 12.87 4.55
CA ILE A 169 6.14 12.54 3.85
C ILE A 169 6.44 12.57 2.37
N THR A 170 6.15 11.49 1.66
CA THR A 170 6.39 11.39 0.22
C THR A 170 5.08 11.18 -0.51
N LEU A 171 4.80 12.08 -1.46
CA LEU A 171 3.71 11.94 -2.41
C LEU A 171 4.28 11.43 -3.73
N ALA A 172 3.75 10.33 -4.25
CA ALA A 172 3.98 9.89 -5.62
C ALA A 172 2.70 10.02 -6.45
N VAL A 173 2.90 10.34 -7.71
CA VAL A 173 1.87 10.39 -8.75
C VAL A 173 2.29 9.45 -9.86
N GLU A 174 1.39 8.57 -10.24
CA GLU A 174 1.58 7.58 -11.30
C GLU A 174 1.02 8.12 -12.61
N SER A 175 1.82 8.08 -13.68
CA SER A 175 1.38 8.38 -15.04
C SER A 175 0.58 7.23 -15.64
N PRO A 176 -0.19 7.44 -16.73
CA PRO A 176 -0.87 6.36 -17.45
C PRO A 176 0.07 5.23 -17.90
N ASP A 177 1.35 5.55 -18.12
CA ASP A 177 2.40 4.62 -18.54
C ASP A 177 3.02 3.83 -17.37
N GLY A 178 2.49 3.98 -16.15
CA GLY A 178 2.95 3.32 -14.93
C GLY A 178 4.24 3.91 -14.34
N THR A 179 4.69 5.05 -14.82
CA THR A 179 5.87 5.74 -14.29
C THR A 179 5.48 6.60 -13.08
N LEU A 180 6.32 6.61 -12.05
CA LEU A 180 6.03 7.34 -10.82
C LEU A 180 6.93 8.55 -10.66
N THR A 181 6.30 9.71 -10.47
CA THR A 181 6.96 10.96 -10.10
C THR A 181 6.69 11.23 -8.63
N GLN A 182 7.74 11.43 -7.84
CA GLN A 182 7.63 11.56 -6.39
C GLN A 182 8.25 12.85 -5.85
N ARG A 183 7.68 13.35 -4.75
CA ARG A 183 8.17 14.52 -4.02
C ARG A 183 8.06 14.29 -2.52
N THR A 184 9.16 14.54 -1.81
CA THR A 184 9.22 14.40 -0.35
C THR A 184 9.18 15.77 0.32
N LEU A 185 8.40 15.84 1.39
CA LEU A 185 8.30 16.96 2.32
C LEU A 185 8.86 16.52 3.68
N VAL A 186 9.61 17.40 4.34
CA VAL A 186 10.18 17.17 5.66
C VAL A 186 9.46 18.09 6.65
N LEU A 187 8.81 17.51 7.64
CA LEU A 187 8.25 18.24 8.78
C LEU A 187 9.19 18.12 9.96
N THR A 188 9.48 19.25 10.59
CA THR A 188 10.33 19.34 11.79
C THR A 188 9.48 19.56 13.03
N THR A 189 9.88 18.98 14.15
CA THR A 189 9.30 19.27 15.47
C THR A 189 10.21 20.24 16.23
N ASP A 190 9.60 21.23 16.89
CA ASP A 190 10.26 22.20 17.79
C ASP A 190 10.00 21.85 19.26
#